data_AF-A0A4R1VPQ2-F1
#
_entry.id   AF-A0A4R1VPQ2-F1
#
_cell.length_a   1.000
_cell.length_b   1.000
_cell.length_c   1.000
_cell.angle_alpha   90.00
_cell.angle_beta   90.00
_cell.angle_gamma   90.00
#
_symmetry.space_group_name_H-M   'P 1'
#
loop_
_entity.id
_entity.type
_entity.pdbx_description
1 polymer ?
#
loop_
_entity_poly.entity_id
_entity_poly.type
_entity_poly.pdbx_seq_one_letter_code
_entity_poly.pdbx_strand_id
1 'polypeptide(L)'
;MAKTCQVRRDGVTKSHIVFNAAMLVPLIAVEQTSQAERQEAMGLIAHECGHVEINKHLEAAVPDARLGANIEDFERAVLFQIANVIWDEYAVCRLTWRFAPLQSGQHAESVIAATAGARSRANEKIKAYRHHGDHLRILKEAGSELCQPIKMIAYLVGGMDGEQADWDAYPGTRATVEAEGYGEFADRLRQECRGLWERREQWDSSEDVLAPLLDLTRDILGSGGIYLRPDEAGEWHLDVPFSAEMMPDA
;
A
#
# COMPACT_ATOMS: atom_id res chain seq x y z
N MET A 1 -10.29 14.64 2.50
CA MET A 1 -8.98 14.02 2.70
C MET A 1 -8.65 14.12 4.18
N ALA A 2 -8.25 13.01 4.78
CA ALA A 2 -7.52 12.99 6.04
C ALA A 2 -6.09 12.49 5.75
N LYS A 3 -5.13 12.87 6.59
CA LYS A 3 -3.75 12.41 6.47
C LYS A 3 -2.99 12.55 7.78
N THR A 4 -2.17 11.55 8.08
CA THR A 4 -1.16 11.59 9.13
C THR A 4 0.21 11.85 8.53
N CYS A 5 0.92 12.85 9.06
CA CYS A 5 2.25 13.23 8.63
C CYS A 5 3.22 13.18 9.80
N GLN A 6 4.32 12.44 9.66
CA GLN A 6 5.43 12.50 10.61
C GLN A 6 6.13 13.87 10.55
N VAL A 7 6.51 14.40 11.69
CA VAL A 7 7.24 15.68 11.84
C VAL A 7 8.30 15.56 12.91
N ARG A 8 9.39 16.32 12.79
CA ARG A 8 10.43 16.43 13.83
C ARG A 8 10.15 17.64 14.71
N ARG A 9 10.03 17.43 16.01
CA ARG A 9 9.89 18.50 17.03
C ARG A 9 10.85 18.22 18.17
N ASP A 10 11.75 19.16 18.44
CA ASP A 10 12.75 19.05 19.52
C ASP A 10 13.55 17.74 19.49
N GLY A 11 13.94 17.30 18.29
CA GLY A 11 14.69 16.06 18.08
C GLY A 11 13.87 14.77 18.18
N VAL A 12 12.56 14.85 18.45
CA VAL A 12 11.66 13.69 18.57
C VAL A 12 10.71 13.64 17.37
N THR A 13 10.51 12.44 16.82
CA THR A 13 9.51 12.18 15.79
C THR A 13 8.10 12.20 16.41
N LYS A 14 7.21 13.00 15.83
CA LYS A 14 5.80 13.20 16.22
C LYS A 14 4.92 13.06 14.99
N SER A 15 3.61 13.08 15.17
CA SER A 15 2.64 13.05 14.07
C SER A 15 1.71 14.25 14.13
N HIS A 16 1.42 14.85 12.97
CA HIS A 16 0.27 15.72 12.77
C HIS A 16 -0.81 14.93 12.05
N ILE A 17 -2.02 14.96 12.59
CA ILE A 17 -3.19 14.46 11.89
C ILE A 17 -3.95 15.66 11.33
N VAL A 18 -4.20 15.64 10.02
CA VAL A 18 -4.88 16.71 9.29
C VAL A 18 -6.17 16.16 8.71
N PHE A 19 -7.29 16.84 8.96
CA PHE A 19 -8.60 16.47 8.42
C PHE A 19 -9.16 17.59 7.56
N ASN A 20 -9.82 17.23 6.46
CA ASN A 20 -10.80 18.10 5.86
C ASN A 20 -12.00 18.22 6.82
N ALA A 21 -12.29 19.44 7.27
CA ALA A 21 -13.34 19.72 8.24
C ALA A 21 -14.70 19.12 7.85
N ALA A 22 -15.03 19.05 6.55
CA ALA A 22 -16.27 18.45 6.05
C ALA A 22 -16.44 16.99 6.49
N MET A 23 -15.35 16.22 6.62
CA MET A 23 -15.39 14.81 7.04
C MET A 23 -15.66 14.65 8.54
N LEU A 24 -15.51 15.72 9.32
CA LEU A 24 -15.76 15.72 10.77
C LEU A 24 -17.12 16.33 11.14
N VAL A 25 -17.82 16.91 10.17
CA VAL A 25 -19.16 17.49 10.36
C VAL A 25 -20.13 16.53 11.06
N PRO A 26 -20.17 15.22 10.75
CA PRO A 26 -21.06 14.30 11.45
C PRO A 26 -20.87 14.25 12.97
N LEU A 27 -19.66 14.51 13.46
CA LEU A 27 -19.35 14.50 14.89
C LEU A 27 -19.73 15.81 15.60
N ILE A 28 -19.98 16.88 14.84
CA ILE A 28 -20.30 18.21 15.35
C ILE A 28 -21.81 18.47 15.23
N ALA A 29 -22.38 18.18 14.07
CA ALA A 29 -23.80 18.34 13.73
C ALA A 29 -24.58 17.04 14.01
N VAL A 30 -24.47 16.53 15.24
CA VAL A 30 -24.98 15.20 15.62
C VAL A 30 -26.47 15.05 15.37
N GLU A 31 -27.26 16.11 15.61
CA GLU A 31 -28.71 16.11 15.40
C GLU A 31 -29.11 16.09 13.92
N GLN A 32 -28.21 16.46 13.01
CA GLN A 32 -28.45 16.55 11.57
C GLN A 32 -27.84 15.39 10.78
N THR A 33 -27.21 14.43 11.45
CA THR A 33 -26.52 13.31 10.82
C THR A 33 -27.02 11.96 11.32
N SER A 34 -26.89 10.96 10.47
CA SER A 34 -27.18 9.57 10.79
C SER A 34 -26.10 8.97 11.69
N GLN A 35 -26.44 7.86 12.34
CA GLN A 35 -25.45 7.08 13.09
C GLN A 35 -24.35 6.52 12.19
N ALA A 36 -24.67 6.16 10.95
CA ALA A 36 -23.70 5.65 9.98
C ALA A 36 -22.64 6.70 9.62
N GLU A 37 -23.06 7.93 9.32
CA GLU A 37 -22.14 9.05 9.02
C GLU A 37 -21.22 9.36 10.21
N ARG A 38 -21.75 9.26 11.44
CA ARG A 38 -20.93 9.42 12.64
C ARG A 38 -19.91 8.30 12.82
N GLN A 39 -20.30 7.06 12.57
CA GLN A 39 -19.38 5.93 12.62
C GLN A 39 -18.31 6.03 11.55
N GLU A 40 -18.65 6.47 10.35
CA GLU A 40 -17.67 6.72 9.28
C GLU A 40 -16.64 7.79 9.70
N ALA A 41 -17.10 8.92 10.24
CA ALA A 41 -16.21 9.97 10.74
C ALA A 41 -15.34 9.49 11.91
N MET A 42 -15.88 8.68 12.83
CA MET A 42 -15.10 8.05 13.90
C MET A 42 -14.07 7.07 13.35
N GLY A 43 -14.44 6.25 12.36
CA GLY A 43 -13.57 5.30 11.69
C GLY A 43 -12.40 6.00 11.01
N LEU A 44 -12.66 7.13 10.35
CA LEU A 44 -11.61 7.96 9.75
C LEU A 44 -10.63 8.50 10.79
N ILE A 45 -11.12 9.03 11.92
CA ILE A 45 -10.24 9.49 13.01
C ILE A 45 -9.42 8.33 13.57
N ALA A 46 -10.06 7.17 13.78
CA ALA A 46 -9.38 6.00 14.29
C ALA A 46 -8.28 5.54 13.33
N HIS A 47 -8.56 5.43 12.04
CA HIS A 47 -7.59 5.07 11.00
C HIS A 47 -6.35 5.96 11.04
N GLU A 48 -6.54 7.28 11.09
CA GLU A 48 -5.42 8.22 11.19
C GLU A 48 -4.64 8.11 12.52
N CYS A 49 -5.34 7.89 13.64
CA CYS A 49 -4.68 7.56 14.90
C CYS A 49 -3.91 6.23 14.82
N GLY A 50 -4.39 5.27 14.02
CA GLY A 50 -3.70 4.02 13.74
C GLY A 50 -2.37 4.26 13.07
N HIS A 51 -2.30 5.14 12.06
CA HIS A 51 -1.02 5.53 11.45
C HIS A 51 -0.06 6.12 12.48
N VAL A 52 -0.53 6.85 13.51
CA VAL A 52 0.36 7.36 14.58
C VAL A 52 1.03 6.21 15.34
N GLU A 53 0.27 5.17 15.69
CA GLU A 53 0.79 4.01 16.39
C GLU A 53 1.76 3.20 15.51
N ILE A 54 1.38 2.91 14.26
CA ILE A 54 2.21 2.15 13.33
C ILE A 54 3.49 2.91 12.98
N ASN A 55 3.42 4.22 12.73
CA ASN A 55 4.60 5.05 12.50
C ASN A 55 5.56 5.06 13.70
N LYS A 56 5.04 5.08 14.93
CA LYS A 56 5.87 5.00 16.14
C LYS A 56 6.60 3.66 16.21
N HIS A 57 5.91 2.57 15.89
CA HIS A 57 6.48 1.23 15.87
C HIS A 57 7.58 1.11 14.79
N LEU A 58 7.30 1.56 13.58
CA LEU A 58 8.25 1.58 12.45
C LEU A 58 9.47 2.45 12.74
N GLU A 59 9.30 3.66 13.29
CA GLU A 59 10.41 4.55 13.65
C GLU A 59 11.40 3.86 14.62
N ALA A 60 10.89 3.05 15.55
CA ALA A 60 11.70 2.32 16.52
C ALA A 60 12.45 1.14 15.88
N ALA A 61 11.72 0.32 15.11
CA ALA A 61 12.20 -0.99 14.67
C ALA A 61 12.78 -1.02 13.25
N VAL A 62 12.44 -0.08 12.37
CA VAL A 62 12.79 -0.12 10.94
C VAL A 62 13.61 1.13 10.57
N PRO A 63 14.94 1.01 10.43
CA PRO A 63 15.82 2.16 10.15
C PRO A 63 15.39 3.00 8.95
N ASP A 64 14.93 2.37 7.88
CA ASP A 64 14.52 3.03 6.63
C ASP A 64 13.18 3.77 6.74
N ALA A 65 12.34 3.41 7.71
CA ALA A 65 11.09 4.12 7.98
C ALA A 65 11.31 5.39 8.81
N ARG A 66 12.52 5.61 9.32
CA ARG A 66 12.79 6.76 10.19
C ARG A 66 12.65 8.06 9.42
N LEU A 67 12.06 9.07 10.06
CA LEU A 67 11.89 10.37 9.42
C LEU A 67 13.25 10.97 9.00
N GLY A 68 13.44 11.17 7.70
CA GLY A 68 14.68 11.69 7.11
C GLY A 68 15.79 10.65 6.92
N ALA A 69 15.48 9.35 7.02
CA ALA A 69 16.38 8.29 6.59
C ALA A 69 16.74 8.46 5.10
N ASN A 70 17.98 8.12 4.76
CA ASN A 70 18.46 8.09 3.38
C ASN A 70 18.77 6.63 3.03
N ILE A 71 18.06 6.08 2.04
CA ILE A 71 18.30 4.74 1.53
C ILE A 71 19.19 4.89 0.30
N GLU A 72 20.46 4.52 0.43
CA GLU A 72 21.46 4.69 -0.64
C GLU A 72 21.23 3.74 -1.81
N ASP A 73 20.78 2.51 -1.53
CA ASP A 73 20.47 1.53 -2.56
C ASP A 73 19.17 1.90 -3.28
N PHE A 74 19.24 2.10 -4.60
CA PHE A 74 18.11 2.58 -5.41
C PHE A 74 16.95 1.58 -5.45
N GLU A 75 17.24 0.29 -5.63
CA GLU A 75 16.18 -0.72 -5.65
C GLU A 75 15.45 -0.74 -4.30
N ARG A 76 16.20 -0.80 -3.19
CA ARG A 76 15.63 -0.74 -1.86
C ARG A 76 14.82 0.53 -1.65
N ALA A 77 15.32 1.69 -2.10
CA ALA A 77 14.60 2.96 -1.95
C ALA A 77 13.23 2.96 -2.66
N VAL A 78 13.14 2.33 -3.84
CA VAL A 78 11.88 2.20 -4.59
C VAL A 78 10.96 1.17 -3.94
N LEU A 79 11.46 -0.05 -3.70
CA LEU A 79 10.66 -1.15 -3.15
C LEU A 79 10.16 -0.84 -1.74
N PHE A 80 11.00 -0.21 -0.91
CA PHE A 80 10.66 0.12 0.47
C PHE A 80 9.49 1.08 0.57
N GLN A 81 9.38 2.08 -0.31
CA GLN A 81 8.24 3.00 -0.28
C GLN A 81 6.91 2.27 -0.48
N ILE A 82 6.88 1.28 -1.37
CA ILE A 82 5.68 0.50 -1.67
C ILE A 82 5.40 -0.49 -0.55
N ALA A 83 6.41 -1.25 -0.12
CA ALA A 83 6.31 -2.22 0.97
C ALA A 83 5.87 -1.57 2.28
N ASN A 84 6.41 -0.40 2.62
CA ASN A 84 6.04 0.35 3.81
C ASN A 84 4.58 0.80 3.77
N VAL A 85 4.10 1.30 2.62
CA VAL A 85 2.68 1.66 2.45
C VAL A 85 1.79 0.43 2.58
N ILE A 86 2.14 -0.68 1.93
CA ILE A 86 1.37 -1.93 2.02
C ILE A 86 1.24 -2.38 3.48
N TRP A 87 2.34 -2.40 4.22
CA TRP A 87 2.34 -2.77 5.63
C TRP A 87 1.50 -1.80 6.48
N ASP A 88 1.71 -0.49 6.29
CA ASP A 88 1.05 0.55 7.08
C ASP A 88 -0.47 0.47 6.93
N GLU A 89 -0.99 0.38 5.69
CA GLU A 89 -2.44 0.29 5.45
C GLU A 89 -3.04 -1.02 5.99
N TYR A 90 -2.33 -2.15 5.82
CA TYR A 90 -2.75 -3.42 6.43
C TYR A 90 -2.87 -3.31 7.96
N ALA A 91 -1.79 -2.84 8.59
CA ALA A 91 -1.67 -2.80 10.04
C ALA A 91 -2.67 -1.82 10.65
N VAL A 92 -2.89 -0.66 10.02
CA VAL A 92 -3.87 0.33 10.47
C VAL A 92 -5.28 -0.22 10.36
N CYS A 93 -5.69 -0.76 9.21
CA CYS A 93 -7.03 -1.33 9.05
C CYS A 93 -7.28 -2.47 10.05
N ARG A 94 -6.27 -3.32 10.28
CA ARG A 94 -6.35 -4.38 11.30
C ARG A 94 -6.43 -3.83 12.73
N LEU A 95 -5.76 -2.73 13.03
CA LEU A 95 -5.78 -2.11 14.35
C LEU A 95 -7.14 -1.44 14.62
N THR A 96 -7.74 -0.82 13.60
CA THR A 96 -8.85 0.12 13.78
C THR A 96 -10.21 -0.41 13.35
N TRP A 97 -10.30 -1.65 12.87
CA TRP A 97 -11.53 -2.25 12.33
C TRP A 97 -12.78 -2.03 13.20
N ARG A 98 -12.66 -2.09 14.53
CA ARG A 98 -13.78 -1.93 15.47
C ARG A 98 -14.44 -0.55 15.43
N PHE A 99 -13.69 0.46 15.00
CA PHE A 99 -14.16 1.83 14.90
C PHE A 99 -14.77 2.13 13.53
N ALA A 100 -14.58 1.25 12.54
CA ALA A 100 -14.98 1.45 11.16
C ALA A 100 -15.63 0.18 10.57
N PRO A 101 -16.76 -0.32 11.14
CA PRO A 101 -17.31 -1.64 10.82
C PRO A 101 -17.82 -1.81 9.38
N LEU A 102 -17.97 -0.74 8.61
CA LEU A 102 -18.38 -0.78 7.19
C LEU A 102 -17.18 -0.68 6.23
N GLN A 103 -15.98 -0.43 6.75
CA GLN A 103 -14.83 -0.01 5.95
C GLN A 103 -14.30 -1.13 5.07
N SER A 104 -14.32 -2.39 5.53
CA SER A 104 -13.89 -3.53 4.72
C SER A 104 -14.77 -3.72 3.47
N GLY A 105 -16.07 -3.44 3.55
CA GLY A 105 -16.95 -3.45 2.38
C GLY A 105 -16.56 -2.39 1.35
N GLN A 106 -16.27 -1.17 1.80
CA GLN A 106 -15.80 -0.07 0.94
C GLN A 106 -14.42 -0.34 0.34
N HIS A 107 -13.55 -1.00 1.11
CA HIS A 107 -12.24 -1.45 0.62
C HIS A 107 -12.38 -2.55 -0.43
N ALA A 108 -13.34 -3.47 -0.30
CA ALA A 108 -13.63 -4.47 -1.32
C ALA A 108 -14.06 -3.83 -2.65
N GLU A 109 -14.92 -2.82 -2.62
CA GLU A 109 -15.28 -2.04 -3.80
C GLU A 109 -14.04 -1.33 -4.41
N SER A 110 -13.18 -0.78 -3.56
CA SER A 110 -11.92 -0.13 -3.98
C SER A 110 -10.93 -1.13 -4.61
N VAL A 111 -10.86 -2.35 -4.09
CA VAL A 111 -10.07 -3.45 -4.68
C VAL A 111 -10.57 -3.78 -6.07
N ILE A 112 -11.89 -3.99 -6.24
CA ILE A 112 -12.48 -4.28 -7.55
C ILE A 112 -12.15 -3.16 -8.54
N ALA A 113 -12.38 -1.90 -8.15
CA ALA A 113 -12.15 -0.74 -9.00
C ALA A 113 -10.66 -0.54 -9.38
N ALA A 114 -9.75 -0.73 -8.42
CA ALA A 114 -8.32 -0.55 -8.68
C ALA A 114 -7.73 -1.68 -9.53
N THR A 115 -8.20 -2.92 -9.31
CA THR A 115 -7.64 -4.11 -9.96
C THR A 115 -8.08 -4.22 -11.41
N ALA A 116 -9.36 -3.92 -11.70
CA ALA A 116 -9.91 -4.03 -13.06
C ALA A 116 -9.09 -3.21 -14.07
N GLY A 117 -8.49 -3.89 -15.06
CA GLY A 117 -7.68 -3.29 -16.11
C GLY A 117 -6.36 -2.65 -15.66
N ALA A 118 -5.89 -2.91 -14.42
CA ALA A 118 -4.64 -2.36 -13.91
C ALA A 118 -3.44 -2.71 -14.80
N ARG A 119 -3.35 -3.97 -15.22
CA ARG A 119 -2.29 -4.45 -16.12
C ARG A 119 -2.37 -3.78 -17.49
N SER A 120 -3.57 -3.64 -18.05
CA SER A 120 -3.75 -2.95 -19.33
C SER A 120 -3.31 -1.49 -19.24
N ARG A 121 -3.65 -0.78 -18.16
CA ARG A 121 -3.17 0.60 -17.94
C ARG A 121 -1.65 0.65 -17.81
N ALA A 122 -1.05 -0.27 -17.07
CA ALA A 122 0.41 -0.38 -16.95
C ALA A 122 1.09 -0.62 -18.30
N ASN A 123 0.55 -1.54 -19.12
CA ASN A 123 1.06 -1.83 -20.46
C ASN A 123 1.05 -0.59 -21.35
N GLU A 124 -0.01 0.22 -21.33
CA GLU A 124 -0.07 1.49 -22.08
C GLU A 124 1.00 2.49 -21.62
N LYS A 125 1.32 2.54 -20.33
CA LYS A 125 2.44 3.36 -19.82
C LYS A 125 3.79 2.82 -20.28
N ILE A 126 3.95 1.50 -20.34
CA ILE A 126 5.17 0.85 -20.85
C ILE A 126 5.35 1.13 -22.35
N LYS A 127 4.28 1.09 -23.14
CA LYS A 127 4.30 1.50 -24.55
C LYS A 127 4.76 2.96 -24.68
N ALA A 128 4.20 3.86 -23.87
CA ALA A 128 4.60 5.27 -23.84
C ALA A 128 6.09 5.46 -23.49
N TYR A 129 6.62 4.66 -22.56
CA TYR A 129 8.05 4.65 -22.21
C TYR A 129 8.96 4.38 -23.40
N ARG A 130 8.53 3.56 -24.38
CA ARG A 130 9.31 3.33 -25.60
C ARG A 130 9.52 4.60 -26.44
N HIS A 131 8.71 5.64 -26.25
CA HIS A 131 8.89 6.92 -26.93
C HIS A 131 9.77 7.89 -26.16
N HIS A 132 9.66 7.96 -24.83
CA HIS A 132 10.35 8.98 -24.05
C HIS A 132 11.59 8.47 -23.29
N GLY A 133 11.75 7.17 -23.05
CA GLY A 133 12.94 6.57 -22.44
C GLY A 133 13.28 7.05 -21.04
N ASP A 134 12.29 7.50 -20.25
CA ASP A 134 12.51 8.04 -18.89
C ASP A 134 12.23 6.95 -17.85
N HIS A 135 13.32 6.46 -17.24
CA HIS A 135 13.32 5.34 -16.31
C HIS A 135 12.63 5.67 -14.98
N LEU A 136 12.76 6.90 -14.48
CA LEU A 136 12.10 7.29 -13.24
C LEU A 136 10.60 7.51 -13.46
N ARG A 137 10.25 8.04 -14.64
CA ARG A 137 8.85 8.24 -15.02
C ARG A 137 8.10 6.93 -15.16
N ILE A 138 8.69 5.87 -15.73
CA ILE A 138 7.98 4.60 -15.90
C ILE A 138 7.67 3.92 -14.56
N LEU A 139 8.55 4.01 -13.56
CA LEU A 139 8.25 3.55 -12.20
C LEU A 139 7.05 4.29 -11.61
N LYS A 140 6.99 5.61 -11.79
CA LYS A 140 5.86 6.41 -11.32
C LYS A 140 4.58 6.12 -12.09
N GLU A 141 4.64 5.88 -13.38
CA GLU A 141 3.44 5.67 -14.20
C GLU A 141 2.97 4.22 -14.20
N ALA A 142 3.76 3.30 -14.76
CA ALA A 142 3.39 1.88 -14.83
C ALA A 142 3.51 1.19 -13.46
N GLY A 143 4.56 1.48 -12.69
CA GLY A 143 4.72 0.89 -11.36
C GLY A 143 3.55 1.23 -10.42
N SER A 144 3.06 2.48 -10.46
CA SER A 144 1.86 2.85 -9.70
C SER A 144 0.62 2.06 -10.12
N GLU A 145 0.40 1.83 -11.42
CA GLU A 145 -0.73 1.04 -11.91
C GLU A 145 -0.63 -0.43 -11.47
N LEU A 146 0.58 -1.01 -11.46
CA LEU A 146 0.82 -2.38 -11.02
C LEU A 146 0.69 -2.55 -9.50
N CYS A 147 1.11 -1.55 -8.72
CA CYS A 147 1.12 -1.65 -7.25
C CYS A 147 -0.15 -1.09 -6.58
N GLN A 148 -0.98 -0.32 -7.30
CA GLN A 148 -2.23 0.19 -6.73
C GLN A 148 -3.20 -0.93 -6.30
N PRO A 149 -3.39 -2.04 -7.06
CA PRO A 149 -4.21 -3.16 -6.61
C PRO A 149 -3.72 -3.77 -5.30
N ILE A 150 -2.41 -4.02 -5.16
CA ILE A 150 -1.87 -4.63 -3.94
C ILE A 150 -2.01 -3.72 -2.73
N LYS A 151 -1.89 -2.39 -2.93
CA LYS A 151 -2.20 -1.41 -1.89
C LYS A 151 -3.67 -1.51 -1.44
N MET A 152 -4.62 -1.53 -2.37
CA MET A 152 -6.05 -1.66 -2.01
C MET A 152 -6.35 -3.00 -1.33
N ILE A 153 -5.70 -4.07 -1.77
CA ILE A 153 -5.82 -5.39 -1.14
C ILE A 153 -5.29 -5.34 0.30
N ALA A 154 -4.20 -4.61 0.58
CA ALA A 154 -3.67 -4.45 1.92
C ALA A 154 -4.69 -3.83 2.91
N TYR A 155 -5.38 -2.77 2.51
CA TYR A 155 -6.49 -2.19 3.31
C TYR A 155 -7.54 -3.25 3.64
N LEU A 156 -8.02 -3.96 2.60
CA LEU A 156 -9.08 -4.95 2.75
C LEU A 156 -8.64 -6.09 3.68
N VAL A 157 -7.51 -6.75 3.39
CA VAL A 157 -7.07 -7.92 4.16
C VAL A 157 -6.69 -7.57 5.60
N GLY A 158 -6.26 -6.33 5.86
CA GLY A 158 -6.09 -5.81 7.21
C GLY A 158 -7.40 -5.75 7.98
N GLY A 159 -8.44 -5.14 7.38
CA GLY A 159 -9.79 -5.09 7.94
C GLY A 159 -10.38 -6.48 8.16
N MET A 160 -10.26 -7.36 7.17
CA MET A 160 -10.70 -8.77 7.25
C MET A 160 -10.07 -9.51 8.43
N ASP A 161 -8.77 -9.34 8.65
CA ASP A 161 -8.07 -10.00 9.75
C ASP A 161 -8.45 -9.42 11.13
N GLY A 162 -8.82 -8.14 11.17
CA GLY A 162 -9.42 -7.53 12.34
C GLY A 162 -10.80 -8.12 12.65
N GLU A 163 -11.65 -8.21 11.63
CA GLU A 163 -13.02 -8.73 11.68
C GLU A 163 -13.09 -10.26 11.83
N GLN A 164 -11.97 -10.97 11.60
CA GLN A 164 -11.92 -12.43 11.44
C GLN A 164 -12.79 -12.92 10.27
N ALA A 165 -12.84 -12.13 9.19
CA ALA A 165 -13.54 -12.42 7.96
C ALA A 165 -12.63 -13.09 6.91
N ASP A 166 -13.25 -13.68 5.90
CA ASP A 166 -12.56 -14.21 4.72
C ASP A 166 -13.17 -13.66 3.42
N TRP A 167 -12.56 -13.97 2.28
CA TRP A 167 -12.94 -13.43 0.97
C TRP A 167 -14.43 -13.63 0.64
N ASP A 168 -15.04 -14.71 1.14
CA ASP A 168 -16.46 -15.03 0.98
C ASP A 168 -17.40 -13.96 1.56
N ALA A 169 -16.92 -13.14 2.49
CA ALA A 169 -17.69 -12.03 3.05
C ALA A 169 -17.84 -10.85 2.07
N TYR A 170 -17.04 -10.79 0.99
CA TYR A 170 -17.02 -9.68 0.03
C TYR A 170 -17.17 -10.20 -1.41
N PRO A 171 -18.43 -10.47 -1.86
CA PRO A 171 -18.71 -11.10 -3.15
C PRO A 171 -18.06 -10.38 -4.34
N GLY A 172 -17.52 -11.15 -5.27
CA GLY A 172 -16.90 -10.65 -6.50
C GLY A 172 -15.44 -10.20 -6.35
N THR A 173 -15.02 -9.81 -5.14
CA THR A 173 -13.66 -9.29 -4.90
C THR A 173 -12.57 -10.28 -5.28
N ARG A 174 -12.66 -11.51 -4.75
CA ARG A 174 -11.66 -12.55 -5.04
C ARG A 174 -11.59 -12.89 -6.52
N ALA A 175 -12.76 -13.03 -7.17
CA ALA A 175 -12.84 -13.34 -8.59
C ALA A 175 -12.19 -12.24 -9.46
N THR A 176 -12.38 -10.96 -9.13
CA THR A 176 -11.71 -9.84 -9.82
C THR A 176 -10.20 -9.87 -9.62
N VAL A 177 -9.74 -10.11 -8.39
CA VAL A 177 -8.30 -10.22 -8.08
C VAL A 177 -7.64 -11.36 -8.86
N GLU A 178 -8.29 -12.52 -8.94
CA GLU A 178 -7.80 -13.67 -9.71
C GLU A 178 -7.81 -13.41 -11.22
N ALA A 179 -8.89 -12.86 -11.75
CA ALA A 179 -9.05 -12.60 -13.19
C ALA A 179 -7.97 -11.66 -13.75
N GLU A 180 -7.46 -10.73 -12.94
CA GLU A 180 -6.41 -9.77 -13.31
C GLU A 180 -5.00 -10.26 -12.94
N GLY A 181 -4.86 -11.51 -12.48
CA GLY A 181 -3.58 -12.12 -12.17
C GLY A 181 -2.92 -11.60 -10.89
N TYR A 182 -3.71 -11.19 -9.89
CA TYR A 182 -3.25 -10.78 -8.57
C TYR A 182 -3.53 -11.81 -7.47
N GLY A 183 -4.17 -12.95 -7.78
CA GLY A 183 -4.58 -13.97 -6.80
C GLY A 183 -3.47 -14.44 -5.87
N GLU A 184 -2.36 -14.93 -6.45
CA GLU A 184 -1.21 -15.40 -5.67
C GLU A 184 -0.54 -14.27 -4.87
N PHE A 185 -0.46 -13.06 -5.44
CA PHE A 185 0.07 -11.89 -4.75
C PHE A 185 -0.81 -11.48 -3.56
N ALA A 186 -2.13 -11.58 -3.68
CA ALA A 186 -3.07 -11.26 -2.61
C ALA A 186 -2.96 -12.26 -1.44
N ASP A 187 -2.79 -13.55 -1.76
CA ASP A 187 -2.62 -14.60 -0.75
C ASP A 187 -1.29 -14.45 -0.02
N ARG A 188 -0.19 -14.27 -0.77
CA ARG A 188 1.13 -14.02 -0.20
C ARG A 188 1.14 -12.74 0.63
N LEU A 189 0.54 -11.65 0.14
CA LEU A 189 0.41 -10.39 0.88
C LEU A 189 -0.22 -10.63 2.25
N ARG A 190 -1.40 -11.26 2.28
CA ARG A 190 -2.13 -11.50 3.53
C ARG A 190 -1.31 -12.38 4.48
N GLN A 191 -0.64 -13.41 3.97
CA GLN A 191 0.22 -14.28 4.76
C GLN A 191 1.39 -13.51 5.38
N GLU A 192 2.15 -12.76 4.57
CA GLU A 192 3.30 -12.00 5.05
C GLU A 192 2.88 -10.93 6.06
N CYS A 193 1.83 -10.16 5.75
CA CYS A 193 1.28 -9.16 6.66
C CYS A 193 0.79 -9.75 8.00
N ARG A 194 0.16 -10.93 7.98
CA ARG A 194 -0.20 -11.65 9.22
C ARG A 194 1.01 -12.03 10.04
N GLY A 195 2.02 -12.62 9.38
CA GLY A 195 3.28 -12.95 10.01
C GLY A 195 3.91 -11.73 10.66
N LEU A 196 4.07 -10.65 9.90
CA LEU A 196 4.58 -9.37 10.39
C LEU A 196 3.82 -8.86 11.62
N TRP A 197 2.49 -8.88 11.58
CA TRP A 197 1.64 -8.44 12.70
C TRP A 197 1.82 -9.27 13.97
N GLU A 198 1.94 -10.58 13.85
CA GLU A 198 2.06 -11.50 15.00
C GLU A 198 3.38 -11.32 15.75
N ARG A 199 4.46 -11.00 15.04
CA ARG A 199 5.81 -10.82 15.60
C ARG A 199 6.23 -9.36 15.73
N ARG A 200 5.35 -8.39 15.46
CA ARG A 200 5.70 -6.94 15.49
C ARG A 200 6.36 -6.51 16.80
N GLU A 201 5.86 -6.97 17.95
CA GLU A 201 6.42 -6.61 19.26
C GLU A 201 7.83 -7.19 19.52
N GLN A 202 8.32 -8.06 18.63
CA GLN A 202 9.63 -8.71 18.70
C GLN A 202 10.60 -8.15 17.67
N TRP A 203 10.18 -7.18 16.84
CA TRP A 203 11.04 -6.60 15.82
C TRP A 203 12.23 -5.88 16.45
N ASP A 204 13.39 -6.06 15.82
CA ASP A 204 14.62 -5.37 16.17
C ASP A 204 15.24 -4.70 14.95
N SER A 205 15.91 -3.57 15.19
CA SER A 205 16.52 -2.75 14.14
C SER A 205 17.70 -3.41 13.41
N SER A 206 18.19 -4.57 13.87
CA SER A 206 19.17 -5.38 13.16
C SER A 206 18.56 -6.31 12.10
N GLU A 207 17.24 -6.52 12.11
CA GLU A 207 16.54 -7.36 11.15
C GLU A 207 15.90 -6.54 10.03
N ASP A 208 15.98 -7.01 8.78
CA ASP A 208 15.18 -6.46 7.68
C ASP A 208 13.77 -7.03 7.70
N VAL A 209 12.96 -6.58 8.67
CA VAL A 209 11.64 -7.14 8.93
C VAL A 209 10.67 -6.99 7.75
N LEU A 210 10.84 -5.98 6.89
CA LEU A 210 9.97 -5.77 5.72
C LEU A 210 10.47 -6.49 4.46
N ALA A 211 11.57 -7.25 4.52
CA ALA A 211 12.10 -8.00 3.37
C ALA A 211 11.06 -8.83 2.60
N PRO A 212 10.12 -9.55 3.25
CA PRO A 212 9.11 -10.31 2.51
C PRO A 212 8.19 -9.45 1.65
N LEU A 213 7.90 -8.21 2.09
CA LEU A 213 7.09 -7.26 1.33
C LEU A 213 7.91 -6.54 0.24
N LEU A 214 9.22 -6.38 0.42
CA LEU A 214 10.13 -5.93 -0.64
C LEU A 214 10.14 -6.94 -1.78
N ASP A 215 10.28 -8.23 -1.46
CA ASP A 215 10.28 -9.32 -2.44
C ASP A 215 8.94 -9.42 -3.17
N LEU A 216 7.82 -9.33 -2.43
CA LEU A 216 6.48 -9.27 -3.02
C LEU A 216 6.36 -8.11 -4.03
N THR A 217 6.83 -6.92 -3.64
CA THR A 217 6.79 -5.73 -4.51
C THR A 217 7.64 -5.93 -5.77
N ARG A 218 8.83 -6.50 -5.63
CA ARG A 218 9.72 -6.83 -6.75
C ARG A 218 9.04 -7.79 -7.72
N ASP A 219 8.39 -8.82 -7.21
CA ASP A 219 7.72 -9.83 -8.03
C ASP A 219 6.50 -9.26 -8.77
N ILE A 220 5.75 -8.35 -8.13
CA ILE A 220 4.63 -7.64 -8.78
C ILE A 220 5.13 -6.81 -9.96
N LEU A 221 6.18 -5.99 -9.75
CA LEU A 221 6.79 -5.18 -10.81
C LEU A 221 7.33 -6.06 -11.94
N GLY A 222 8.04 -7.13 -11.59
CA GLY A 222 8.55 -8.11 -12.56
C GLY A 222 7.44 -8.77 -13.38
N SER A 223 6.32 -9.12 -12.74
CA SER A 223 5.15 -9.69 -13.42
C SER A 223 4.49 -8.71 -14.41
N GLY A 224 4.73 -7.41 -14.26
CA GLY A 224 4.31 -6.36 -15.18
C GLY A 224 5.39 -5.93 -16.17
N GLY A 225 6.54 -6.61 -16.20
CA GLY A 225 7.62 -6.33 -17.15
C GLY A 225 8.59 -5.21 -16.72
N ILE A 226 8.60 -4.83 -15.44
CA ILE A 226 9.52 -3.84 -14.88
C ILE A 226 10.52 -4.53 -13.96
N TYR A 227 11.80 -4.50 -14.33
CA TYR A 227 12.87 -5.10 -13.54
C TYR A 227 13.88 -4.02 -13.13
N LEU A 228 14.24 -4.00 -11.85
CA LEU A 228 15.34 -3.18 -11.35
C LEU A 228 16.58 -4.07 -11.36
N ARG A 229 17.64 -3.65 -12.07
CA ARG A 229 18.88 -4.42 -12.16
C ARG A 229 20.09 -3.51 -12.04
N PRO A 230 21.14 -3.91 -11.29
CA PRO A 230 22.42 -3.25 -11.39
C PRO A 230 23.08 -3.62 -12.73
N ASP A 231 23.82 -2.69 -13.32
CA ASP A 231 24.72 -2.99 -14.44
C ASP A 231 26.07 -3.57 -13.95
N GLU A 232 27.00 -3.80 -14.86
CA GLU A 232 28.34 -4.34 -14.53
C GLU A 232 29.17 -3.41 -13.63
N ALA A 233 28.86 -2.11 -13.58
CA ALA A 233 29.51 -1.12 -12.72
C ALA A 233 28.80 -0.97 -11.36
N GLY A 234 27.67 -1.66 -11.15
CA GLY A 234 26.84 -1.54 -9.96
C GLY A 234 25.87 -0.36 -9.99
N GLU A 235 25.73 0.33 -11.13
CA GLU A 235 24.72 1.38 -11.31
C GLU A 235 23.36 0.75 -11.64
N TRP A 236 22.32 1.17 -10.91
CA TRP A 236 20.98 0.65 -11.11
C TRP A 236 20.35 1.19 -12.38
N HIS A 237 19.88 0.28 -13.23
CA HIS A 237 19.05 0.57 -14.39
C HIS A 237 17.72 -0.17 -14.32
N LEU A 238 16.79 0.30 -15.15
CA LEU A 238 15.48 -0.29 -15.29
C LEU A 238 15.45 -1.07 -16.60
N ASP A 239 15.22 -2.37 -16.50
CA ASP A 239 15.05 -3.27 -17.63
C ASP A 239 13.55 -3.49 -17.90
N VAL A 240 13.14 -3.14 -19.12
CA VAL A 240 11.79 -3.40 -19.63
C VAL A 240 11.92 -4.26 -20.89
N PRO A 241 11.77 -5.59 -20.76
CA PRO A 241 11.86 -6.49 -21.90
C PRO A 241 10.80 -6.20 -22.96
N PHE A 242 11.13 -6.50 -24.22
CA PHE A 242 10.18 -6.41 -25.32
C PHE A 242 9.20 -7.59 -25.27
N SER A 243 7.90 -7.31 -25.29
CA SER A 243 6.84 -8.30 -25.46
C SER A 243 5.76 -7.76 -26.40
N ALA A 244 4.98 -8.64 -27.02
CA ALA A 244 3.92 -8.24 -27.96
C ALA A 244 2.89 -7.29 -27.32
N GLU A 245 2.57 -7.47 -26.04
CA GLU A 245 1.60 -6.65 -25.30
C GLU A 245 2.14 -5.26 -24.92
N MET A 246 3.47 -5.11 -24.89
CA MET A 246 4.17 -3.90 -24.43
C MET A 246 4.80 -3.09 -25.57
N MET A 247 4.51 -3.46 -26.82
CA MET A 247 4.95 -2.74 -28.01
C MET A 247 3.90 -1.72 -28.47
N PRO A 248 4.30 -0.54 -28.98
CA PRO A 248 3.38 0.36 -29.64
C PRO A 248 2.65 -0.36 -30.78
N ASP A 249 1.36 -0.06 -30.93
CA ASP A 249 0.59 -0.59 -32.06
C ASP A 249 1.20 -0.04 -33.37
N ALA A 250 1.33 -0.91 -34.37
CA ALA A 250 1.96 -0.59 -35.65
C ALA A 250 1.14 0.37 -36.52
#